data_AF-A0A2D6PCX4-F1
#
_entry.id   AF-A0A2D6PCX4-F1
#
_cell.length_a   1.000
_cell.length_b   1.000
_cell.length_c   1.000
_cell.angle_alpha   90.00
_cell.angle_beta   90.00
_cell.angle_gamma   90.00
#
_symmetry.space_group_name_H-M   'P 1'
#
loop_
_entity.id
_entity.type
_entity.pdbx_description
1 polymer ?
#
loop_
_entity_poly.entity_id
_entity_poly.type
_entity_poly.pdbx_seq_one_letter_code
_entity_poly.pdbx_strand_id
1 'polypeptide(L)'
;MKETIFKALKKRFPKKAKEFLVDLETLALFLNSPVRDRWMKFSKLNSSEIRKINKIVNHYAELKVKEENKKKPKTRKQIIKIENLCLIKIFLGKFIKIKENDKTKALKIIKKLLKIKYPESAILDTFELSKLSVLTGANEKTRNFSTDLLVFYPNKNKIIGIAVLLKNGIRS
;
A
#
# COMPACT_ATOMS: atom_id res chain seq x y z
N MET A 1 2.76 7.83 -16.77
CA MET A 1 2.72 8.24 -15.34
C MET A 1 3.46 9.56 -15.20
N LYS A 2 2.77 10.70 -15.06
CA LYS A 2 3.47 11.99 -14.87
C LYS A 2 3.51 12.36 -13.39
N GLU A 3 4.66 12.05 -12.78
CA GLU A 3 5.52 12.89 -11.93
C GLU A 3 5.00 13.66 -10.70
N THR A 4 3.70 13.87 -10.51
CA THR A 4 3.26 14.89 -9.54
C THR A 4 3.23 14.41 -8.09
N ILE A 5 3.02 13.11 -7.83
CA ILE A 5 2.74 12.59 -6.47
C ILE A 5 4.00 12.48 -5.60
N PHE A 6 5.16 12.40 -6.24
CA PHE A 6 6.41 12.14 -5.54
C PHE A 6 7.42 13.27 -5.70
N LYS A 7 7.07 14.52 -6.07
CA LYS A 7 8.10 15.56 -6.32
C LYS A 7 9.11 15.71 -5.17
N ALA A 8 8.64 15.77 -3.92
CA ALA A 8 9.52 15.82 -2.75
C ALA A 8 10.27 14.50 -2.50
N LEU A 9 9.64 13.37 -2.83
CA LEU A 9 10.14 12.00 -2.62
C LEU A 9 11.20 11.59 -3.66
N LYS A 10 10.96 11.90 -4.94
CA LYS A 10 11.85 11.72 -6.09
C LYS A 10 13.09 12.61 -5.96
N LYS A 11 12.96 13.80 -5.36
CA LYS A 11 14.08 14.72 -5.10
C LYS A 11 15.02 14.23 -3.99
N ARG A 12 14.48 13.64 -2.91
CA ARG A 12 15.29 13.18 -1.75
C ARG A 12 15.68 11.70 -1.80
N PHE A 13 14.85 10.83 -2.36
CA PHE A 13 15.04 9.37 -2.39
C PHE A 13 14.45 8.75 -3.69
N PRO A 14 15.05 9.00 -4.87
CA PRO A 14 14.48 8.62 -6.17
C PRO A 14 14.29 7.11 -6.35
N LYS A 15 15.20 6.28 -5.82
CA LYS A 15 15.09 4.81 -5.87
C LYS A 15 13.86 4.31 -5.10
N LYS A 16 13.65 4.83 -3.88
CA LYS A 16 12.50 4.49 -3.04
C LYS A 16 11.17 5.04 -3.55
N ALA A 17 11.19 6.15 -4.31
CA ALA A 17 9.99 6.63 -4.99
C ALA A 17 9.52 5.67 -6.09
N LYS A 18 10.45 5.00 -6.80
CA LYS A 18 10.10 3.97 -7.78
C LYS A 18 9.52 2.72 -7.12
N GLU A 19 10.06 2.33 -5.97
CA GLU A 19 9.54 1.22 -5.14
C GLU A 19 8.06 1.42 -4.78
N PHE A 20 7.65 2.63 -4.39
CA PHE A 20 6.24 2.94 -4.13
C PHE A 20 5.32 2.83 -5.35
N LEU A 21 5.84 2.97 -6.58
CA LEU A 21 5.04 2.74 -7.78
C LEU A 21 4.73 1.26 -7.98
N VAL A 22 5.68 0.38 -7.63
CA VAL A 22 5.46 -1.08 -7.64
C VAL A 22 4.35 -1.45 -6.64
N ASP A 23 4.36 -0.85 -5.45
CA ASP A 23 3.30 -1.05 -4.46
C ASP A 23 1.93 -0.67 -5.00
N LEU A 24 1.84 0.43 -5.76
CA LEU A 24 0.57 0.86 -6.37
C LEU A 24 0.06 -0.14 -7.41
N GLU A 25 0.94 -0.76 -8.21
CA GLU A 25 0.57 -1.81 -9.16
C GLU A 25 0.02 -3.04 -8.42
N THR A 26 0.72 -3.52 -7.39
CA THR A 26 0.29 -4.67 -6.59
C THR A 26 -1.01 -4.37 -5.83
N LEU A 27 -1.18 -3.15 -5.31
CA LEU A 27 -2.44 -2.71 -4.70
C LEU A 27 -3.58 -2.70 -5.70
N ALA A 28 -3.36 -2.25 -6.94
CA ALA A 28 -4.39 -2.26 -7.96
C ALA A 28 -4.92 -3.69 -8.19
N LEU A 29 -4.01 -4.68 -8.28
CA LEU A 29 -4.38 -6.09 -8.44
C LEU A 29 -5.18 -6.60 -7.24
N PHE A 30 -4.70 -6.32 -6.03
CA PHE A 30 -5.39 -6.72 -4.80
C PHE A 30 -6.80 -6.11 -4.70
N LEU A 31 -6.93 -4.80 -4.90
CA LEU A 31 -8.19 -4.08 -4.73
C LEU A 31 -9.24 -4.46 -5.78
N ASN A 32 -8.84 -4.84 -6.99
CA ASN A 32 -9.76 -5.24 -8.05
C ASN A 32 -10.00 -6.76 -8.13
N SER A 33 -9.34 -7.56 -7.29
CA SER A 33 -9.45 -9.02 -7.37
C SER A 33 -10.78 -9.56 -6.83
N PRO A 34 -11.45 -10.49 -7.55
CA PRO A 34 -12.66 -11.16 -7.08
C PRO A 34 -12.39 -12.22 -6.00
N VAL A 35 -11.14 -12.70 -5.87
CA VAL A 35 -10.74 -13.72 -4.88
C VAL A 35 -10.01 -13.13 -3.68
N ARG A 36 -10.05 -11.80 -3.51
CA ARG A 36 -9.35 -11.05 -2.45
C ARG A 36 -9.64 -11.58 -1.05
N ASP A 37 -10.89 -11.92 -0.76
CA ASP A 37 -11.27 -12.44 0.56
C ASP A 37 -10.55 -13.74 0.91
N ARG A 38 -10.35 -14.60 -0.10
CA ARG A 38 -9.55 -15.81 0.04
C ARG A 38 -8.09 -15.47 0.34
N TRP A 39 -7.53 -14.47 -0.35
CA TRP A 39 -6.14 -14.04 -0.12
C TRP A 39 -5.91 -13.47 1.28
N MET A 40 -6.84 -12.66 1.78
CA MET A 40 -6.76 -12.11 3.14
C MET A 40 -6.83 -13.21 4.20
N LYS A 41 -7.68 -14.22 4.01
CA LYS A 41 -7.74 -15.40 4.89
C LYS A 41 -6.42 -16.18 4.90
N PHE A 42 -5.83 -16.45 3.73
CA PHE A 42 -4.53 -17.15 3.64
C PHE A 42 -3.36 -16.34 4.21
N SER A 43 -3.49 -15.01 4.26
CA SER A 43 -2.51 -14.12 4.89
C SER A 43 -2.55 -14.14 6.42
N LYS A 44 -3.44 -14.96 7.02
CA LYS A 44 -3.63 -15.08 8.48
C LYS A 44 -4.14 -13.81 9.17
N LEU A 45 -4.83 -12.94 8.43
CA LEU A 45 -5.47 -11.76 9.00
C LEU A 45 -6.71 -12.16 9.79
N ASN A 46 -6.94 -11.51 10.93
CA ASN A 46 -8.13 -11.77 11.74
C ASN A 46 -9.38 -11.06 11.18
N SER A 47 -10.56 -11.45 11.64
CA SER A 47 -11.84 -10.91 11.15
C SER A 47 -11.98 -9.39 11.31
N SER A 48 -11.39 -8.82 12.36
CA SER A 48 -11.41 -7.37 12.60
C SER A 48 -10.53 -6.63 11.57
N GLU A 49 -9.33 -7.15 11.29
CA GLU A 49 -8.43 -6.62 10.27
C GLU A 49 -9.04 -6.72 8.88
N ILE A 50 -9.61 -7.87 8.54
CA ILE A 50 -10.32 -8.08 7.26
C ILE A 50 -11.45 -7.07 7.09
N ARG A 51 -12.24 -6.83 8.15
CA ARG A 51 -13.32 -5.82 8.12
C ARG A 51 -12.76 -4.41 7.87
N LYS A 52 -11.65 -4.04 8.51
CA LYS A 52 -10.97 -2.74 8.31
C LYS A 52 -10.46 -2.58 6.88
N ILE A 53 -9.84 -3.63 6.32
CA ILE A 53 -9.37 -3.63 4.93
C ILE A 53 -10.56 -3.50 3.97
N ASN A 54 -11.64 -4.27 4.19
CA ASN A 54 -12.82 -4.23 3.34
C ASN A 54 -13.51 -2.87 3.31
N LYS A 55 -13.49 -2.09 4.41
CA LYS A 55 -13.97 -0.70 4.37
C LYS A 55 -13.21 0.15 3.35
N ILE A 56 -11.88 0.01 3.29
CA ILE A 56 -11.06 0.74 2.32
C ILE A 56 -11.30 0.25 0.89
N VAL A 57 -11.43 -1.07 0.71
CA VAL A 57 -11.74 -1.68 -0.59
C VAL A 57 -13.07 -1.16 -1.13
N ASN A 58 -14.12 -1.14 -0.32
CA ASN A 58 -15.43 -0.65 -0.72
C ASN A 58 -15.36 0.83 -1.11
N HIS A 59 -14.65 1.63 -0.32
CA HIS A 59 -14.42 3.04 -0.66
C HIS A 59 -13.67 3.20 -2.00
N TYR A 60 -12.65 2.38 -2.26
CA TYR A 60 -11.96 2.37 -3.55
C TYR A 60 -12.91 2.03 -4.70
N ALA A 61 -13.78 1.03 -4.53
CA ALA A 61 -14.76 0.64 -5.53
C ALA A 61 -15.77 1.78 -5.81
N GLU A 62 -16.29 2.44 -4.78
CA GLU A 62 -17.16 3.61 -4.90
C GLU A 62 -16.48 4.75 -5.67
N LEU A 63 -15.22 5.06 -5.34
CA LEU A 63 -14.43 6.06 -6.07
C LEU A 63 -14.27 5.71 -7.54
N LYS A 64 -13.96 4.43 -7.83
CA LYS A 64 -13.76 3.94 -9.20
C LYS A 64 -15.06 4.05 -9.99
N VAL A 65 -16.18 3.53 -9.47
CA VAL A 65 -17.50 3.61 -10.11
C VAL A 65 -17.89 5.07 -10.39
N LYS A 66 -17.68 5.97 -9.43
CA LYS A 66 -17.97 7.41 -9.60
C LYS A 66 -17.17 8.03 -10.75
N GLU A 67 -15.87 7.73 -10.84
CA GLU A 67 -15.01 8.25 -11.91
C GLU A 67 -15.30 7.60 -13.26
N GLU A 68 -15.64 6.31 -13.30
CA GLU A 68 -16.05 5.59 -14.51
C GLU A 68 -17.36 6.14 -15.07
N ASN A 69 -18.36 6.39 -14.21
CA ASN A 69 -19.61 7.03 -14.63
C ASN A 69 -19.41 8.45 -15.17
N LYS A 70 -18.48 9.20 -14.58
CA LYS A 70 -18.15 10.56 -15.03
C LYS A 70 -17.43 10.57 -16.38
N LYS A 71 -16.50 9.64 -16.60
CA LYS A 71 -15.59 9.66 -17.77
C LYS A 71 -15.99 8.71 -18.90
N LYS A 72 -16.85 7.72 -18.61
CA LYS A 72 -17.35 6.70 -19.55
C LYS A 72 -16.21 6.07 -20.38
N PRO A 73 -15.24 5.39 -19.73
CA PRO A 73 -14.07 4.84 -20.42
C PRO A 73 -14.49 3.76 -21.43
N LYS A 74 -13.92 3.79 -22.64
CA LYS A 74 -14.16 2.81 -23.72
C LYS A 74 -13.00 1.83 -23.92
N THR A 75 -11.82 2.15 -23.38
CA THR A 75 -10.60 1.38 -23.59
C THR A 75 -9.96 0.97 -22.26
N ARG A 76 -9.27 -0.17 -22.25
CA ARG A 76 -8.50 -0.63 -21.08
C ARG A 76 -7.49 0.42 -20.59
N LYS A 77 -6.86 1.16 -21.50
CA LYS A 77 -5.94 2.25 -21.15
C LYS A 77 -6.63 3.38 -20.37
N GLN A 78 -7.89 3.70 -20.67
CA GLN A 78 -8.66 4.69 -19.93
C GLN A 78 -9.08 4.18 -18.55
N ILE A 79 -9.47 2.90 -18.44
CA ILE A 79 -9.77 2.24 -17.16
C ILE A 79 -8.55 2.30 -16.24
N ILE A 80 -7.37 1.91 -16.73
CA ILE A 80 -6.11 1.98 -15.96
C ILE A 80 -5.81 3.43 -15.51
N LYS A 81 -6.11 4.44 -16.34
CA LYS A 81 -5.95 5.84 -15.92
C LYS A 81 -6.89 6.20 -14.76
N ILE A 82 -8.13 5.71 -14.77
CA ILE A 82 -9.09 5.92 -13.68
C ILE A 82 -8.65 5.21 -12.41
N GLU A 83 -8.23 3.95 -12.51
CA GLU A 83 -7.72 3.18 -11.37
C GLU A 83 -6.56 3.90 -10.70
N ASN A 84 -5.59 4.37 -11.49
CA ASN A 84 -4.47 5.15 -10.99
C ASN A 84 -4.92 6.43 -10.28
N LEU A 85 -5.86 7.18 -10.86
CA LEU A 85 -6.40 8.38 -10.21
C LEU A 85 -7.06 8.07 -8.86
N CYS A 86 -7.79 6.96 -8.75
CA CYS A 86 -8.41 6.54 -7.50
C CYS A 86 -7.35 6.12 -6.48
N LEU A 87 -6.36 5.33 -6.88
CA LEU A 87 -5.25 4.91 -6.04
C LEU A 87 -4.48 6.09 -5.48
N ILE A 88 -4.21 7.11 -6.30
CA ILE A 88 -3.53 8.34 -5.88
C ILE A 88 -4.31 9.08 -4.79
N LYS A 89 -5.65 9.03 -4.84
CA LYS A 89 -6.49 9.68 -3.82
C LYS A 89 -6.43 8.96 -2.48
N ILE A 90 -6.19 7.65 -2.46
CA ILE A 90 -6.25 6.86 -1.21
C ILE A 90 -4.88 6.47 -0.68
N PHE A 91 -3.85 6.38 -1.52
CA PHE A 91 -2.52 5.92 -1.13
C PHE A 91 -1.58 7.05 -0.73
N LEU A 92 -0.84 6.86 0.36
CA LEU A 92 0.20 7.76 0.84
C LEU A 92 1.46 6.98 1.19
N GLY A 93 2.58 7.27 0.52
CA GLY A 93 3.89 6.75 0.92
C GLY A 93 4.52 7.60 2.03
N LYS A 94 5.04 6.97 3.09
CA LYS A 94 5.78 7.63 4.17
C LYS A 94 7.08 6.90 4.49
N PHE A 95 8.09 7.67 4.91
CA PHE A 95 9.30 7.13 5.50
C PHE A 95 9.32 7.35 7.00
N ILE A 96 9.85 6.38 7.73
CA ILE A 96 10.14 6.53 9.15
C ILE A 96 11.60 6.17 9.36
N LYS A 97 12.38 7.14 9.87
CA LYS A 97 13.77 6.92 10.28
C LYS A 97 13.78 6.52 11.75
N ILE A 98 14.52 5.46 12.08
CA ILE A 98 14.64 4.98 13.46
C ILE A 98 16.12 4.77 13.82
N LYS A 99 16.45 5.09 15.08
CA LYS A 99 17.77 4.84 15.68
C LYS A 99 17.88 3.38 16.15
N GLU A 100 17.51 2.45 15.30
CA GLU A 100 17.62 1.01 15.54
C GLU A 100 18.32 0.41 14.32
N ASN A 101 19.23 -0.53 14.56
CA ASN A 101 20.04 -1.17 13.52
C ASN A 101 19.47 -2.54 13.14
N ASP A 102 18.75 -3.18 14.05
CA ASP A 102 18.04 -4.43 13.78
C ASP A 102 16.69 -4.11 13.11
N LYS A 103 16.54 -4.54 11.85
CA LYS A 103 15.31 -4.31 11.07
C LYS A 103 14.07 -4.91 11.75
N THR A 104 14.19 -6.08 12.36
CA THR A 104 13.08 -6.77 13.00
C THR A 104 12.61 -6.02 14.24
N LYS A 105 13.56 -5.58 15.09
CA LYS A 105 13.24 -4.74 16.25
C LYS A 105 12.65 -3.40 15.82
N ALA A 106 13.22 -2.78 14.80
CA ALA A 106 12.71 -1.54 14.23
C ALA A 106 11.25 -1.69 13.78
N LEU A 107 10.91 -2.75 13.04
CA LEU A 107 9.54 -2.99 12.59
C LEU A 107 8.57 -3.22 13.75
N LYS A 108 8.98 -3.93 14.80
CA LYS A 108 8.16 -4.10 16.01
C LYS A 108 7.86 -2.76 16.69
N ILE A 109 8.87 -1.90 16.84
CA ILE A 109 8.71 -0.56 17.44
C ILE A 109 7.78 0.30 16.56
N ILE A 110 8.04 0.34 15.25
CA ILE A 110 7.22 1.11 14.32
C ILE A 110 5.77 0.60 14.29
N LYS A 111 5.53 -0.72 14.28
CA LYS A 111 4.17 -1.30 14.32
C LYS A 111 3.43 -0.83 15.59
N LYS A 112 4.09 -0.82 16.76
CA LYS A 112 3.52 -0.28 18.01
C LYS A 112 3.17 1.21 17.89
N LEU A 113 4.09 2.04 17.38
CA LEU A 113 3.86 3.47 17.18
C LEU A 113 2.72 3.75 16.19
N LEU A 114 2.63 2.97 15.11
CA LEU A 114 1.56 3.08 14.13
C LEU A 114 0.20 2.69 14.72
N LYS A 115 0.14 1.69 15.60
CA LYS A 115 -1.11 1.36 16.32
C LYS A 115 -1.57 2.51 17.21
N ILE A 116 -0.67 3.21 17.89
CA ILE A 116 -1.01 4.40 18.69
C ILE A 116 -1.49 5.54 17.78
N LYS A 117 -0.79 5.76 16.67
CA LYS A 117 -1.10 6.85 15.73
C LYS A 117 -2.38 6.61 14.92
N TYR A 118 -2.71 5.35 14.65
CA TYR A 118 -3.83 4.92 13.82
C TYR A 118 -4.59 3.79 14.55
N PRO A 119 -5.28 4.10 15.67
CA PRO A 119 -5.85 3.10 16.58
C PRO A 119 -6.90 2.17 15.93
N GLU A 120 -7.51 2.61 14.82
CA GLU A 120 -8.49 1.81 14.07
C GLU A 120 -7.98 1.27 12.73
N SER A 121 -6.67 1.12 12.59
CA SER A 121 -6.07 0.58 11.37
C SER A 121 -5.87 -0.94 11.40
N ALA A 122 -5.83 -1.55 10.22
CA ALA A 122 -5.17 -2.83 10.01
C ALA A 122 -3.76 -2.56 9.51
N ILE A 123 -2.75 -3.19 10.12
CA ILE A 123 -1.34 -2.96 9.78
C ILE A 123 -0.74 -4.28 9.35
N LEU A 124 -0.48 -4.39 8.06
CA LEU A 124 0.15 -5.54 7.45
C LEU A 124 1.66 -5.35 7.51
N ASP A 125 2.37 -6.38 7.96
CA ASP A 125 3.82 -6.41 7.96
C ASP A 125 4.40 -7.16 6.76
N THR A 126 5.73 -7.21 6.70
CA THR A 126 6.48 -7.80 5.58
C THR A 126 6.05 -9.23 5.27
N PHE A 127 5.70 -10.03 6.28
CA PHE A 127 5.28 -11.41 6.08
C PHE A 127 3.88 -11.50 5.45
N GLU A 128 2.94 -10.72 5.99
CA GLU A 128 1.57 -10.64 5.46
C GLU A 128 1.56 -10.06 4.04
N LEU A 129 2.37 -9.04 3.79
CA LEU A 129 2.54 -8.42 2.49
C LEU A 129 3.18 -9.37 1.48
N SER A 130 4.20 -10.13 1.87
CA SER A 130 4.82 -11.13 1.00
C SER A 130 3.81 -12.20 0.56
N LYS A 131 2.99 -12.70 1.49
CA LYS A 131 1.93 -13.65 1.16
C LYS A 131 0.90 -13.05 0.21
N LEU A 132 0.44 -11.83 0.49
CA LEU A 132 -0.49 -11.15 -0.39
C LEU A 132 0.10 -10.96 -1.79
N SER A 133 1.36 -10.53 -1.92
CA SER A 133 2.04 -10.39 -3.22
C SER A 133 2.02 -11.70 -4.01
N VAL A 134 2.45 -12.81 -3.40
CA VAL A 134 2.43 -14.13 -4.04
C VAL A 134 1.01 -14.51 -4.49
N LEU A 135 0.04 -14.37 -3.59
CA LEU A 135 -1.35 -14.71 -3.86
C LEU A 135 -1.98 -13.85 -4.95
N THR A 136 -1.57 -12.58 -5.06
CA THR A 136 -2.02 -11.67 -6.12
C THR A 136 -1.45 -12.00 -7.51
N GLY A 137 -0.62 -13.03 -7.63
CA GLY A 137 0.03 -13.41 -8.89
C GLY A 137 1.12 -12.43 -9.30
N ALA A 138 1.64 -11.65 -8.36
CA ALA A 138 2.73 -10.71 -8.57
C ALA A 138 4.07 -11.47 -8.61
N ASN A 139 4.29 -12.37 -9.58
CA ASN A 139 5.38 -13.34 -9.51
C ASN A 139 6.77 -12.87 -10.02
N GLU A 140 7.76 -13.32 -9.24
CA GLU A 140 9.19 -13.63 -9.41
C GLU A 140 10.22 -12.59 -9.86
N LYS A 141 9.93 -11.58 -10.68
CA LYS A 141 10.98 -10.62 -11.10
C LYS A 141 10.82 -9.18 -10.62
N THR A 142 9.63 -8.72 -10.22
CA THR A 142 9.44 -7.26 -10.05
C THR A 142 8.35 -6.76 -9.10
N ARG A 143 7.59 -7.58 -8.35
CA ARG A 143 6.34 -7.07 -7.71
C ARG A 143 6.01 -7.53 -6.29
N ASN A 144 7.02 -7.70 -5.43
CA ASN A 144 6.73 -7.69 -3.99
C ASN A 144 6.42 -6.27 -3.51
N PHE A 145 5.58 -6.16 -2.49
CA PHE A 145 5.47 -4.90 -1.75
C PHE A 145 6.87 -4.49 -1.27
N SER A 146 7.31 -3.32 -1.71
CA SER A 146 8.59 -2.73 -1.33
C SER A 146 8.49 -1.98 0.00
N THR A 147 7.27 -1.61 0.42
CA THR A 147 7.01 -1.12 1.77
C THR A 147 7.21 -2.20 2.81
N ASP A 148 7.74 -1.79 3.95
CA ASP A 148 7.91 -2.70 5.08
C ASP A 148 6.59 -2.93 5.84
N LEU A 149 5.73 -1.92 5.89
CA LEU A 149 4.41 -2.02 6.51
C LEU A 149 3.37 -1.31 5.64
N LEU A 150 2.15 -1.83 5.62
CA LEU A 150 1.03 -1.22 4.94
C LEU A 150 -0.13 -1.02 5.91
N VAL A 151 -0.55 0.24 6.08
CA VAL A 151 -1.59 0.63 7.03
C VAL A 151 -2.86 0.93 6.27
N PHE A 152 -3.90 0.11 6.47
CA PHE A 152 -5.25 0.42 6.02
C PHE A 152 -5.93 1.22 7.13
N TYR A 153 -6.25 2.49 6.86
CA TYR A 153 -6.81 3.42 7.84
C TYR A 153 -8.24 3.86 7.47
N PRO A 154 -9.27 3.09 7.89
CA PRO A 154 -10.66 3.28 7.49
C PRO A 154 -11.20 4.67 7.82
N ASN A 155 -10.85 5.23 8.98
CA ASN A 155 -11.37 6.53 9.43
C ASN A 155 -11.06 7.68 8.46
N LYS A 156 -9.96 7.58 7.69
CA LYS A 156 -9.59 8.59 6.70
C LYS A 156 -9.65 8.06 5.27
N ASN A 157 -10.13 6.84 5.06
CA ASN A 157 -10.14 6.18 3.77
C ASN A 157 -8.76 6.19 3.08
N LYS A 158 -7.69 5.93 3.84
CA LYS A 158 -6.31 5.93 3.33
C LYS A 158 -5.65 4.58 3.46
N ILE A 159 -4.77 4.30 2.51
CA ILE A 159 -3.73 3.27 2.57
C ILE A 159 -2.40 3.98 2.75
N ILE A 160 -1.62 3.62 3.76
CA ILE A 160 -0.33 4.26 4.03
C ILE A 160 0.77 3.21 3.91
N GLY A 161 1.60 3.33 2.88
CA GLY A 161 2.81 2.53 2.72
C GLY A 161 3.95 3.12 3.54
N ILE A 162 4.55 2.33 4.43
CA ILE A 162 5.64 2.73 5.30
C ILE A 162 6.93 2.05 4.88
N ALA A 163 7.95 2.85 4.58
CA ALA A 163 9.32 2.38 4.43
C ALA A 163 10.19 2.84 5.62
N VAL A 164 10.78 1.88 6.31
CA VAL A 164 11.61 2.09 7.50
C VAL A 164 13.07 2.22 7.10
N LEU A 165 13.68 3.33 7.50
CA LEU A 165 15.09 3.65 7.25
C LEU A 165 15.90 3.48 8.55
N LEU A 166 16.87 2.57 8.53
CA LEU A 166 17.77 2.33 9.65
C LEU A 166 18.90 3.37 9.65
N LYS A 167 19.38 3.76 10.83
CA LYS A 167 20.34 4.87 10.98
C LYS A 167 21.69 4.59 10.29
N ASN A 168 22.09 3.33 10.15
CA ASN A 168 23.37 2.93 9.54
C ASN A 168 23.32 2.72 8.02
N GLY A 169 22.17 2.90 7.37
CA GLY A 169 22.01 2.74 5.91
C GLY A 169 22.28 4.01 5.08
N ILE A 170 22.78 5.07 5.71
CA ILE A 170 23.19 6.32 5.04
C ILE A 170 24.67 6.53 5.38
N ARG A 171 25.56 5.81 4.71
CA ARG A 171 26.84 6.42 4.36
C ARG A 171 26.55 7.23 3.10
N SER A 172 26.50 8.54 3.29
CA SER A 172 26.48 9.58 2.26
C SER A 172 27.61 9.38 1.27
#